data_AF-A0A956R3U2-F1
#
_entry.id   AF-A0A956R3U2-F1
#
_cell.length_a   1.000
_cell.length_b   1.000
_cell.length_c   1.000
_cell.angle_alpha   90.00
_cell.angle_beta   90.00
_cell.angle_gamma   90.00
#
_symmetry.space_group_name_H-M   'P 1'
#
loop_
_entity.id
_entity.type
_entity.pdbx_description
1 polymer ?
#
loop_
_entity_poly.entity_id
_entity_poly.type
_entity_poly.pdbx_seq_one_letter_code
_entity_poly.pdbx_strand_id
1 'polypeptide(L)'
;MPRLGRTGRAWIAAAAFAVGCFHGYDLEDKEPPPGYPGGTCVPGAGCRLPSVCYEEFGICYDQNDPCKGIYCGGNGTCTIDMANQNRPLCVCDPGYSNDAFAFFCL
;
A
#
# COMPACT_ATOMS: atom_id res chain seq x y z
N MET A 1 -0.16 37.98 29.14
CA MET A 1 1.06 37.16 29.24
C MET A 1 0.68 35.70 28.98
N PRO A 2 1.30 35.02 28.00
CA PRO A 2 0.86 33.74 27.47
C PRO A 2 1.39 32.55 28.31
N ARG A 3 0.63 31.45 28.39
CA ARG A 3 1.22 30.13 28.69
C ARG A 3 0.86 29.16 27.59
N LEU A 4 1.89 28.96 26.78
CA LEU A 4 2.15 27.94 25.78
C LEU A 4 1.78 26.54 26.29
N GLY A 5 0.62 26.04 25.85
CA GLY A 5 0.19 24.64 26.03
C GLY A 5 0.51 23.84 24.77
N ARG A 6 1.73 23.31 24.76
CA ARG A 6 2.33 22.36 23.80
C ARG A 6 1.33 21.55 22.98
N THR A 7 1.23 21.86 21.70
CA THR A 7 0.56 21.06 20.67
C THR A 7 1.21 19.68 20.58
N GLY A 8 0.56 18.67 21.17
CA GLY A 8 0.90 17.27 20.97
C GLY A 8 0.41 16.81 19.60
N ARG A 9 1.17 17.10 18.54
CA ARG A 9 1.04 16.36 17.28
C ARG A 9 1.52 14.93 17.56
N ALA A 10 0.58 14.05 17.89
CA ALA A 10 0.80 12.62 17.84
C ALA A 10 1.03 12.27 16.36
N TRP A 11 2.31 12.11 15.99
CA TRP A 11 2.68 11.50 14.73
C TRP A 11 2.35 10.02 14.87
N ILE A 12 1.13 9.62 14.49
CA ILE A 12 0.88 8.22 14.18
C ILE A 12 1.70 7.98 12.92
N ALA A 13 2.84 7.31 13.07
CA ALA A 13 3.51 6.68 11.96
C ALA A 13 2.51 5.68 11.40
N ALA A 14 1.81 6.06 10.33
CA ALA A 14 1.08 5.12 9.51
C ALA A 14 2.14 4.20 8.92
N ALA A 15 2.41 3.09 9.60
CA ALA A 15 3.10 1.97 8.99
C ALA A 15 2.20 1.55 7.83
N ALA A 16 2.59 1.94 6.61
CA ALA A 16 1.95 1.48 5.40
C ALA A 16 2.16 -0.03 5.38
N PHE A 17 1.11 -0.79 5.73
CA PHE A 17 1.15 -2.23 5.64
C PHE A 17 1.16 -2.55 4.14
N ALA A 18 2.34 -2.91 3.66
CA ALA A 18 2.64 -3.11 2.26
C ALA A 18 1.84 -4.28 1.69
N VAL A 19 1.20 -4.06 0.54
CA VAL A 19 0.25 -4.98 -0.11
C VAL A 19 0.96 -5.98 -1.04
N GLY A 20 2.23 -6.27 -0.79
CA GLY A 20 3.08 -7.11 -1.63
C GLY A 20 3.28 -8.52 -1.06
N CYS A 21 3.69 -9.47 -1.89
CA CYS A 21 4.13 -10.78 -1.42
C CYS A 21 5.63 -10.74 -1.18
N PHE A 22 6.05 -10.94 0.06
CA PHE A 22 7.43 -10.83 0.50
C PHE A 22 7.94 -12.17 1.01
N HIS A 23 9.24 -12.42 0.83
CA HIS A 23 9.97 -13.51 1.46
C HIS A 23 11.25 -12.97 2.09
N GLY A 24 11.27 -12.85 3.43
CA GLY A 24 12.46 -12.38 4.13
C GLY A 24 12.98 -11.05 3.56
N TYR A 25 14.30 -10.90 3.43
CA TYR A 25 14.96 -9.66 2.99
C TYR A 25 14.78 -9.36 1.49
N ASP A 26 13.54 -9.16 1.03
CA ASP A 26 13.23 -8.65 -0.31
C ASP A 26 13.18 -7.11 -0.25
N LEU A 27 14.29 -6.47 -0.61
CA LEU A 27 14.34 -5.04 -0.92
C LEU A 27 14.01 -4.85 -2.41
N GLU A 28 12.75 -4.60 -2.75
CA GLU A 28 12.37 -4.27 -4.13
C GLU A 28 12.03 -2.78 -4.27
N ASP A 29 12.94 -2.03 -4.91
CA ASP A 29 12.85 -0.59 -5.18
C ASP A 29 11.93 -0.22 -6.37
N LYS A 30 10.80 -0.92 -6.56
CA LYS A 30 9.86 -0.65 -7.67
C LYS A 30 8.49 -0.23 -7.17
N GLU A 31 8.41 0.88 -6.44
CA GLU A 31 7.14 1.53 -6.21
C GLU A 31 6.72 2.39 -7.43
N PRO A 32 5.49 2.21 -7.95
CA PRO A 32 4.91 3.15 -8.90
C PRO A 32 4.68 4.54 -8.25
N PRO A 33 4.65 5.61 -9.05
CA PRO A 33 4.55 6.98 -8.53
C PRO A 33 3.26 7.21 -7.73
N PRO A 34 3.30 8.02 -6.65
CA PRO A 34 2.12 8.36 -5.87
C PRO A 34 0.97 8.89 -6.73
N GLY A 35 -0.25 8.46 -6.42
CA GLY A 35 -1.48 8.87 -7.10
C GLY A 35 -1.81 8.10 -8.39
N TYR A 36 -0.96 7.17 -8.82
CA TYR A 36 -1.20 6.28 -9.96
C TYR A 36 -1.50 4.85 -9.48
N PRO A 37 -2.15 4.00 -10.30
CA PRO A 37 -2.40 2.61 -9.92
C PRO A 37 -1.14 1.87 -9.43
N GLY A 38 -1.27 1.22 -8.27
CA GLY A 38 -0.18 0.60 -7.49
C GLY A 38 0.61 1.55 -6.59
N GLY A 39 0.48 2.86 -6.79
CA GLY A 39 1.20 3.89 -6.02
C GLY A 39 0.46 4.26 -4.75
N THR A 40 1.13 5.00 -3.87
CA THR A 40 0.52 5.48 -2.63
C THR A 40 -0.51 6.59 -2.88
N CYS A 41 -1.52 6.68 -2.03
CA CYS A 41 -2.49 7.77 -2.07
C CYS A 41 -1.82 9.10 -1.74
N VAL A 42 -2.18 10.17 -2.48
CA VAL A 42 -1.65 11.51 -2.21
C VAL A 42 -2.43 12.14 -1.06
N PRO A 43 -1.79 12.52 0.06
CA PRO A 43 -2.49 13.11 1.20
C PRO A 43 -3.30 14.36 0.79
N GLY A 44 -4.59 14.37 1.10
CA GLY A 44 -5.51 15.48 0.81
C GLY A 44 -5.93 15.63 -0.66
N ALA A 45 -5.30 14.92 -1.60
CA ALA A 45 -5.65 14.92 -3.02
C ALA A 45 -6.16 13.57 -3.54
N GLY A 46 -5.99 12.48 -2.78
CA GLY A 46 -6.44 11.14 -3.15
C GLY A 46 -5.61 10.55 -4.30
N CYS A 47 -6.29 9.93 -5.25
CA CYS A 47 -5.68 9.31 -6.43
C CYS A 47 -6.09 10.05 -7.71
N ARG A 48 -5.30 9.91 -8.78
CA ARG A 48 -5.61 10.56 -10.06
C ARG A 48 -6.70 9.77 -10.78
N LEU A 49 -7.82 10.42 -11.11
CA LEU A 49 -8.90 9.77 -11.86
C LEU A 49 -8.37 9.09 -13.14
N PRO A 50 -8.79 7.85 -13.44
CA PRO A 50 -9.91 7.12 -12.85
C PRO A 50 -9.55 6.26 -11.60
N SER A 51 -8.36 6.39 -11.03
CA SER A 51 -7.96 5.60 -9.87
C SER A 51 -8.58 6.09 -8.56
N VAL A 52 -8.84 5.15 -7.64
CA VAL A 52 -9.46 5.37 -6.33
C VAL A 52 -8.54 4.89 -5.22
N CYS A 53 -8.55 5.58 -4.08
CA CYS A 53 -7.74 5.19 -2.92
C CYS A 53 -8.38 4.01 -2.21
N TYR A 54 -7.60 2.97 -1.96
CA TYR A 54 -7.94 1.90 -1.04
C TYR A 54 -7.42 2.29 0.34
N GLU A 55 -8.28 2.94 1.12
CA GLU A 55 -7.95 3.56 2.42
C GLU A 55 -7.27 2.62 3.42
N GLU A 56 -7.60 1.32 3.40
CA GLU A 56 -7.02 0.31 4.29
C GLU A 56 -5.51 0.12 4.06
N PHE A 57 -5.09 0.15 2.80
CA PHE A 57 -3.71 -0.09 2.40
C PHE A 57 -2.98 1.16 1.90
N GLY A 58 -3.70 2.28 1.76
CA GLY A 58 -3.15 3.54 1.25
C GLY A 58 -2.65 3.46 -0.19
N ILE A 59 -3.20 2.55 -1.01
CA ILE A 59 -2.82 2.37 -2.42
C ILE A 59 -3.89 2.88 -3.38
N CYS A 60 -3.48 3.41 -4.52
CA CYS A 60 -4.35 3.74 -5.63
C CYS A 60 -4.55 2.52 -6.53
N TYR A 61 -5.77 2.29 -7.01
CA TYR A 61 -6.07 1.24 -8.00
C TYR A 61 -7.12 1.74 -9.01
N ASP A 62 -7.13 1.18 -10.22
CA ASP A 62 -8.07 1.55 -11.28
C ASP A 62 -9.37 0.75 -11.13
N GLN A 63 -10.54 1.41 -11.14
CA GLN A 63 -11.81 0.70 -10.93
C GLN A 63 -12.21 -0.21 -12.09
N ASN A 64 -11.73 0.06 -13.31
CA ASN A 64 -12.04 -0.74 -14.49
C ASN A 64 -11.04 -1.90 -14.67
N ASP A 65 -9.83 -1.72 -14.16
CA ASP A 65 -8.76 -2.72 -14.18
C ASP A 65 -8.02 -2.71 -12.82
N PRO A 66 -8.57 -3.37 -11.79
CA PRO A 66 -8.05 -3.27 -10.42
C PRO A 66 -6.59 -3.66 -10.27
N CYS A 67 -6.11 -4.59 -11.09
CA CYS A 67 -4.73 -5.07 -11.05
C CYS A 67 -3.74 -4.24 -11.87
N LYS A 68 -4.20 -3.24 -12.62
CA LYS A 68 -3.35 -2.37 -13.40
C LYS A 68 -2.33 -1.67 -12.50
N GLY A 69 -1.05 -1.85 -12.78
CA GLY A 69 0.04 -1.21 -12.04
C GLY A 69 0.25 -1.74 -10.62
N ILE A 70 -0.54 -2.71 -10.15
CA ILE A 70 -0.35 -3.36 -8.85
C ILE A 70 0.82 -4.33 -8.95
N TYR A 71 1.84 -4.13 -8.10
CA TYR A 71 3.00 -5.02 -8.03
C TYR A 71 2.92 -5.87 -6.75
N CYS A 72 2.79 -7.19 -6.92
CA CYS A 72 2.70 -8.14 -5.81
C CYS A 72 4.07 -8.70 -5.38
N GLY A 73 5.15 -7.91 -5.45
CA GLY A 73 6.50 -8.32 -4.98
C GLY A 73 7.16 -9.45 -5.80
N GLY A 74 6.81 -9.55 -7.08
CA GLY A 74 7.41 -10.53 -8.02
C GLY A 74 7.03 -12.00 -7.81
N ASN A 75 6.50 -12.35 -6.63
CA ASN A 75 6.19 -13.72 -6.19
C ASN A 75 4.72 -13.85 -5.73
N GLY A 76 3.87 -13.10 -6.41
CA GLY A 76 2.44 -13.09 -6.19
C GLY A 76 1.71 -12.70 -7.46
N THR A 77 0.48 -13.17 -7.56
CA THR A 77 -0.42 -12.85 -8.66
C THR A 77 -1.48 -11.87 -8.17
N CYS A 78 -1.65 -10.75 -8.87
CA CYS A 78 -2.79 -9.87 -8.61
C CYS A 78 -4.07 -10.51 -9.14
N THR A 79 -5.08 -10.54 -8.28
CA THR A 79 -6.43 -11.03 -8.56
C THR A 79 -7.46 -10.00 -8.12
N ILE A 80 -8.71 -10.17 -8.54
CA ILE A 80 -9.81 -9.29 -8.14
C ILE A 80 -10.59 -9.96 -7.02
N ASP A 81 -10.70 -9.29 -5.88
CA ASP A 81 -11.57 -9.72 -4.80
C ASP A 81 -13.03 -9.36 -5.12
N MET A 82 -13.76 -10.33 -5.68
CA MET A 82 -15.17 -10.21 -6.02
C MET A 82 -16.08 -10.11 -4.78
N ALA A 83 -15.61 -10.48 -3.59
CA ALA A 83 -16.36 -10.37 -2.34
C ALA A 83 -16.21 -8.97 -1.73
N ASN A 84 -15.07 -8.32 -1.93
CA ASN A 84 -14.77 -7.00 -1.39
C ASN A 84 -14.64 -5.96 -2.51
N GLN A 85 -15.78 -5.50 -3.03
CA GLN A 85 -15.89 -4.30 -3.88
C GLN A 85 -15.00 -4.31 -5.14
N ASN A 86 -14.68 -5.50 -5.68
CA ASN A 86 -13.79 -5.68 -6.84
C ASN A 86 -12.43 -4.98 -6.66
N ARG A 87 -11.84 -5.05 -5.46
CA ARG A 87 -10.52 -4.49 -5.16
C ARG A 87 -9.40 -5.43 -5.63
N PRO A 88 -8.19 -4.92 -5.91
CA PRO A 88 -7.05 -5.78 -6.17
C PRO A 88 -6.64 -6.53 -4.90
N LEU A 89 -6.30 -7.80 -5.07
CA LEU A 89 -5.81 -8.69 -4.03
C LEU A 89 -4.60 -9.46 -4.56
N CYS A 90 -3.47 -9.34 -3.88
CA CYS A 90 -2.29 -10.15 -4.16
C CYS A 90 -2.42 -11.53 -3.52
N VAL A 91 -2.41 -12.58 -4.35
CA VAL A 91 -2.32 -13.97 -3.92
C VAL A 91 -0.87 -14.40 -4.02
N CYS A 92 -0.26 -14.70 -2.87
CA CYS A 92 1.16 -15.04 -2.81
C CYS A 92 1.42 -16.49 -3.22
N ASP A 93 2.54 -16.70 -3.89
CA ASP A 93 3.02 -18.03 -4.22
C ASP A 93 3.45 -18.78 -2.94
N PRO A 94 3.47 -20.13 -2.96
CA PRO A 94 3.88 -20.91 -1.79
C PRO A 94 5.27 -20.48 -1.27
N GLY A 95 5.36 -20.21 0.04
CA GLY A 95 6.59 -19.73 0.68
C GLY A 95 6.68 -18.20 0.83
N TYR A 96 5.79 -17.44 0.20
CA TYR A 96 5.67 -15.99 0.33
C TYR A 96 4.45 -15.61 1.16
N SER A 97 4.48 -14.42 1.77
CA SER A 97 3.36 -13.90 2.55
C SER A 97 3.19 -12.40 2.34
N ASN A 98 1.99 -11.89 2.63
CA ASN A 98 1.69 -10.46 2.65
C ASN A 98 2.27 -9.72 3.86
N ASP A 99 2.87 -10.45 4.82
CA ASP A 99 3.49 -9.87 5.99
C ASP A 99 4.89 -9.35 5.64
N ALA A 100 5.15 -8.07 5.94
CA ALA A 100 6.46 -7.48 5.76
C ALA A 100 7.38 -7.87 6.93
N PHE A 101 8.48 -8.59 6.63
CA PHE A 101 9.49 -8.97 7.62
C PHE A 101 10.78 -8.19 7.39
N ALA A 102 11.08 -7.22 8.25
CA ALA A 102 12.36 -6.52 8.27
C ALA A 102 13.22 -7.01 9.44
N PHE A 103 14.45 -7.45 9.16
CA PHE A 103 15.47 -7.64 10.20
C PHE A 103 16.06 -6.28 10.57
N PHE A 104 15.61 -5.69 11.69
CA PHE A 104 16.27 -4.53 12.26
C PHE A 104 17.52 -4.97 13.04
N CYS A 105 18.68 -4.40 12.74
CA CYS A 105 19.81 -4.45 13.67
C CYS A 105 19.48 -3.57 14.88
N LEU A 106 19.52 -4.15 16.09
CA LEU A 106 19.43 -3.43 17.37
C LEU A 106 20.77 -2.77 17.71
#